data_AF-A0A4R6JNM9-F1
#
_entry.id   AF-A0A4R6JNM9-F1
#
_cell.length_a   1.000
_cell.length_b   1.000
_cell.length_c   1.000
_cell.angle_alpha   90.00
_cell.angle_beta   90.00
_cell.angle_gamma   90.00
#
_symmetry.space_group_name_H-M   'P 1'
#
loop_
_entity.id
_entity.type
_entity.pdbx_description
1 polymer ?
#
loop_
_entity_poly.entity_id
_entity_poly.type
_entity_poly.pdbx_seq_one_letter_code
_entity_poly.pdbx_strand_id
1 'polypeptide(L)'
;MLVLGAAWALIDGVQWPWLFTHSLAAATLIGLCARGSRTMVAHFLSWEPLRWLGSVSYGLYLWHWPVIVLLDATASGGRTAAAYAISILLAALSKRLVEDPVRFRAAWARGRSGAIAFAGLMIALALLWIVLPAPAPPTIDLTGLG
;
A
#
# COMPACT_ATOMS: atom_id res chain seq x y z
N MET A 1 0.88 -9.09 -20.67
CA MET A 1 0.87 -10.57 -20.86
C MET A 1 2.29 -11.12 -20.98
N LEU A 2 3.13 -10.62 -21.89
CA LEU A 2 4.52 -11.09 -22.03
C LEU A 2 5.42 -10.80 -20.81
N VAL A 3 5.28 -9.62 -20.19
CA VAL A 3 6.04 -9.25 -18.97
C VAL A 3 5.65 -10.14 -17.76
N LEU A 4 4.39 -10.56 -17.70
CA LEU A 4 3.90 -11.48 -16.67
C LEU A 4 4.43 -12.90 -16.86
N GLY A 5 4.58 -13.34 -18.12
CA GLY A 5 5.18 -14.64 -18.45
C GLY A 5 6.68 -14.69 -18.16
N ALA A 6 7.40 -13.59 -18.39
CA ALA A 6 8.83 -13.50 -18.07
C ALA A 6 9.08 -13.51 -16.55
N ALA A 7 8.22 -12.84 -15.77
CA ALA A 7 8.27 -12.87 -14.31
C ALA A 7 7.99 -14.26 -13.72
N TRP A 8 7.18 -15.10 -14.41
CA TRP A 8 6.84 -16.46 -13.98
C TRP A 8 8.06 -17.40 -13.98
N ALA A 9 8.93 -17.28 -14.98
CA ALA A 9 10.10 -18.15 -15.11
C ALA A 9 11.24 -17.82 -14.14
N LEU A 10 11.26 -16.59 -13.59
CA LEU A 10 12.35 -16.09 -12.74
C LEU A 10 12.10 -16.24 -11.23
N ILE A 11 10.87 -16.56 -10.80
CA ILE A 11 10.44 -16.42 -9.38
C ILE A 11 10.02 -17.75 -8.72
N ASP A 12 10.27 -18.93 -9.31
CA ASP A 12 9.81 -20.21 -8.73
C ASP A 12 8.32 -20.18 -8.34
N GLY A 13 7.46 -19.65 -9.23
CA GLY A 13 6.02 -19.46 -9.01
C GLY A 13 5.21 -20.75 -8.75
N VAL A 14 5.89 -21.89 -8.65
CA VAL A 14 5.37 -23.23 -8.35
C VAL A 14 4.99 -23.39 -6.88
N GLN A 15 5.58 -22.61 -5.95
CA GLN A 15 5.42 -22.87 -4.51
C GLN A 15 4.07 -22.38 -3.93
N TRP A 16 3.40 -21.41 -4.55
CA TRP A 16 2.13 -20.84 -4.04
C TRP A 16 1.11 -20.56 -5.16
N PRO A 17 0.60 -21.60 -5.85
CA PRO A 17 -0.30 -21.48 -7.00
C PRO A 17 -1.56 -20.64 -6.72
N TRP A 18 -1.98 -20.58 -5.46
CA TRP A 18 -3.12 -19.80 -4.99
C TRP A 18 -2.97 -18.31 -5.27
N LEU A 19 -1.78 -17.71 -5.13
CA LEU A 19 -1.56 -16.27 -5.32
C LEU A 19 -1.84 -15.83 -6.78
N PHE A 20 -1.52 -16.70 -7.74
CA PHE A 20 -1.81 -16.46 -9.15
C PHE A 20 -3.29 -16.62 -9.47
N THR A 21 -3.96 -17.61 -8.88
CA THR A 21 -5.41 -17.79 -9.04
C THR A 21 -6.17 -16.56 -8.58
N HIS A 22 -5.81 -15.97 -7.44
CA HIS A 22 -6.43 -14.73 -6.95
C HIS A 22 -6.14 -13.54 -7.89
N SER A 23 -4.91 -13.43 -8.39
CA SER A 23 -4.52 -12.35 -9.31
C SER A 23 -5.24 -12.46 -10.66
N LEU A 24 -5.37 -13.67 -11.21
CA LEU A 24 -6.08 -13.94 -12.45
C LEU A 24 -7.60 -13.75 -12.30
N ALA A 25 -8.16 -14.20 -11.18
CA ALA A 25 -9.57 -13.97 -10.84
C ALA A 25 -9.87 -12.46 -10.75
N ALA A 26 -9.01 -11.69 -10.06
CA ALA A 26 -9.13 -10.25 -9.97
C ALA A 26 -9.04 -9.57 -11.35
N ALA A 27 -8.04 -9.94 -12.18
CA ALA A 27 -7.88 -9.39 -13.52
C ALA A 27 -9.09 -9.69 -14.43
N THR A 28 -9.63 -10.92 -14.33
CA THR A 28 -10.82 -11.33 -15.08
C THR A 28 -12.05 -10.54 -14.62
N LEU A 29 -12.24 -10.40 -13.31
CA LEU A 29 -13.36 -9.64 -12.74
C LEU A 29 -13.31 -8.16 -13.14
N ILE A 30 -12.12 -7.55 -13.13
CA ILE A 30 -11.90 -6.19 -13.62
C ILE A 30 -12.21 -6.10 -15.12
N GLY A 31 -11.73 -7.06 -15.93
CA GLY A 31 -11.98 -7.11 -17.37
C GLY A 31 -13.46 -7.27 -17.72
N LEU A 32 -14.20 -8.07 -16.95
CA LEU A 32 -15.65 -8.23 -17.08
C LEU A 32 -16.39 -6.94 -16.70
N CYS A 33 -15.99 -6.26 -15.62
CA CYS A 33 -16.57 -4.98 -15.23
C CYS A 33 -16.29 -3.86 -16.26
N ALA A 34 -15.12 -3.88 -16.90
CA ALA A 34 -14.73 -2.87 -17.89
C ALA A 34 -15.44 -3.04 -19.25
N ARG A 35 -15.85 -4.27 -19.61
CA ARG A 35 -16.48 -4.57 -20.90
C ARG A 35 -18.01 -4.46 -20.91
N GLY A 36 -18.67 -4.39 -19.76
CA GLY A 36 -20.12 -4.28 -19.70
C GLY A 36 -20.64 -3.85 -18.33
N SER A 37 -21.15 -2.63 -18.26
CA SER A 37 -21.71 -1.97 -17.06
C SER A 37 -23.06 -2.53 -16.58
N ARG A 38 -23.46 -3.73 -17.01
CA ARG A 38 -24.78 -4.34 -16.72
C ARG A 38 -24.77 -5.53 -15.76
N THR A 39 -23.62 -5.92 -15.21
CA THR A 39 -23.56 -7.00 -14.21
C THR A 39 -23.85 -6.48 -12.81
N MET A 40 -24.62 -7.24 -12.00
CA MET A 40 -24.92 -6.88 -10.60
C MET A 40 -23.65 -6.67 -9.77
N VAL A 41 -22.58 -7.40 -10.08
CA VAL A 41 -21.26 -7.26 -9.46
C VAL A 41 -20.63 -5.90 -9.79
N ALA A 42 -20.70 -5.46 -11.05
CA ALA A 42 -20.21 -4.14 -11.43
C ALA A 42 -21.01 -3.02 -10.74
N HIS A 43 -22.34 -3.20 -10.57
CA HIS A 43 -23.16 -2.26 -9.83
C HIS A 43 -22.75 -2.18 -8.35
N PHE A 44 -22.55 -3.32 -7.69
CA PHE A 44 -22.10 -3.38 -6.29
C PHE A 44 -20.67 -2.81 -6.11
N LEU A 45 -19.74 -3.11 -7.01
CA LEU A 45 -18.40 -2.50 -7.02
C LEU A 45 -18.41 -1.02 -7.40
N SER A 46 -19.43 -0.57 -8.14
CA SER A 46 -19.60 0.85 -8.46
C SER A 46 -20.15 1.67 -7.31
N TRP A 47 -20.54 1.02 -6.21
CA TRP A 47 -21.10 1.68 -5.04
C TRP A 47 -20.09 2.70 -4.47
N GLU A 48 -20.55 3.94 -4.35
CA GLU A 48 -19.77 5.10 -3.95
C GLU A 48 -18.94 4.91 -2.66
N PRO A 49 -19.46 4.33 -1.56
CA PRO A 49 -18.66 4.06 -0.36
C PRO A 49 -17.57 3.02 -0.57
N LEU A 50 -17.80 2.00 -1.43
CA LEU A 50 -16.78 0.99 -1.75
C LEU A 50 -15.64 1.60 -2.56
N ARG A 51 -15.97 2.44 -3.55
CA ARG A 51 -14.98 3.20 -4.33
C ARG A 51 -14.21 4.18 -3.45
N TRP A 52 -14.91 4.84 -2.52
CA TRP A 52 -14.27 5.74 -1.56
C TRP A 52 -13.31 4.98 -0.64
N LEU A 53 -13.74 3.84 -0.08
CA LEU A 53 -12.90 3.00 0.77
C LEU A 53 -11.66 2.51 0.02
N GLY A 54 -11.83 2.03 -1.22
CA GLY A 54 -10.71 1.66 -2.09
C GLY A 54 -9.74 2.83 -2.33
N SER A 55 -10.25 4.06 -2.42
CA SER A 55 -9.44 5.25 -2.62
C SER A 55 -8.71 5.75 -1.36
N VAL A 56 -9.19 5.38 -0.18
CA VAL A 56 -8.57 5.75 1.12
C VAL A 56 -7.67 4.62 1.63
N SER A 57 -7.81 3.40 1.10
CA SER A 57 -7.09 2.19 1.52
C SER A 57 -5.57 2.38 1.57
N TYR A 58 -4.99 3.09 0.60
CA TYR A 58 -3.56 3.40 0.57
C TYR A 58 -3.13 4.31 1.74
N GLY A 59 -3.83 5.43 1.96
CA GLY A 59 -3.57 6.30 3.11
C GLY A 59 -3.79 5.57 4.44
N LEU A 60 -4.79 4.69 4.51
CA LEU A 60 -5.10 3.90 5.70
C LEU A 60 -3.94 2.95 6.04
N TYR A 61 -3.38 2.29 5.03
CA TYR A 61 -2.18 1.46 5.20
C TYR A 61 -0.98 2.29 5.68
N LEU A 62 -0.81 3.52 5.22
CA LEU A 62 0.31 4.36 5.64
C LEU A 62 0.15 4.87 7.09
N TRP A 63 -1.06 5.25 7.49
CA TRP A 63 -1.30 5.92 8.77
C TRP A 63 -1.70 4.99 9.93
N HIS A 64 -2.22 3.79 9.67
CA HIS A 64 -2.67 2.91 10.77
C HIS A 64 -1.54 2.52 11.72
N TRP A 65 -0.37 2.15 11.19
CA TRP A 65 0.74 1.66 12.00
C TRP A 65 1.34 2.76 12.90
N PRO A 66 1.68 3.97 12.38
CA PRO A 66 2.11 5.08 13.24
C PRO A 66 1.11 5.44 14.33
N VAL A 67 -0.19 5.45 14.01
CA VAL A 67 -1.24 5.80 14.97
C VAL A 67 -1.37 4.76 16.08
N ILE A 68 -1.26 3.47 15.75
CA ILE A 68 -1.27 2.38 16.75
C ILE A 68 -0.10 2.52 17.72
N VAL A 69 1.10 2.81 17.18
CA VAL A 69 2.32 3.01 17.99
C VAL A 69 2.19 4.24 18.88
N LEU A 70 1.70 5.37 18.34
CA LEU A 70 1.55 6.63 19.09
C LEU A 70 0.49 6.55 20.20
N LEU A 71 -0.60 5.80 19.98
CA LEU A 71 -1.69 5.68 20.94
C LEU A 71 -1.55 4.50 21.91
N ASP A 72 -0.49 3.71 21.77
CA ASP A 72 -0.32 2.42 22.44
C ASP A 72 -1.63 1.61 22.42
N ALA A 73 -2.23 1.54 21.23
CA ALA A 73 -3.58 1.03 21.05
C ALA A 73 -3.66 -0.51 21.07
N THR A 74 -2.58 -1.17 21.53
CA THR A 74 -2.44 -2.63 21.58
C THR A 74 -3.18 -3.25 22.77
N ALA A 75 -3.47 -2.47 23.82
CA ALA A 75 -3.92 -3.01 25.11
C ALA A 75 -5.39 -2.73 25.50
N SER A 76 -6.14 -1.86 24.80
CA SER A 76 -7.54 -1.56 25.18
C SER A 76 -8.46 -1.28 23.99
N GLY A 77 -9.60 -1.97 23.92
CA GLY A 77 -10.53 -1.90 22.78
C GLY A 77 -11.07 -0.50 22.47
N GLY A 78 -11.20 0.36 23.47
CA GLY A 78 -11.58 1.77 23.29
C GLY A 78 -10.51 2.59 22.55
N ARG A 79 -9.22 2.36 22.86
CA ARG A 79 -8.11 3.02 22.16
C ARG A 79 -7.93 2.46 20.75
N THR A 80 -8.21 1.17 20.54
CA THR A 80 -8.19 0.55 19.21
C THR A 80 -9.21 1.21 18.27
N ALA A 81 -10.45 1.43 18.71
CA ALA A 81 -11.47 2.11 17.90
C ALA A 81 -11.06 3.56 17.56
N ALA A 82 -10.51 4.29 18.54
CA ALA A 82 -10.00 5.64 18.33
C ALA A 82 -8.81 5.66 17.34
N ALA A 83 -7.90 4.68 17.42
CA ALA A 83 -6.78 4.55 16.51
C ALA A 83 -7.25 4.34 15.06
N TYR A 84 -8.23 3.47 14.83
CA TYR A 84 -8.80 3.28 13.49
C TYR A 84 -9.50 4.54 12.98
N ALA A 85 -10.28 5.22 13.82
CA ALA A 85 -10.96 6.46 13.43
C ALA A 85 -9.95 7.57 13.05
N ILE A 86 -8.90 7.75 13.86
CA ILE A 86 -7.82 8.72 13.58
C ILE A 86 -7.06 8.33 12.31
N SER A 87 -6.79 7.04 12.10
CA SER A 87 -6.12 6.54 10.89
C SER A 87 -6.92 6.80 9.63
N ILE A 88 -8.25 6.60 9.68
CA ILE A 88 -9.16 6.91 8.57
C ILE A 88 -9.17 8.42 8.30
N LEU A 89 -9.22 9.24 9.35
CA LEU A 89 -9.21 10.70 9.22
C LEU A 89 -7.91 11.20 8.58
N LEU A 90 -6.76 10.71 9.07
CA LEU A 90 -5.45 11.04 8.52
C LEU A 90 -5.30 10.56 7.09
N ALA A 91 -5.78 9.36 6.77
CA ALA A 91 -5.80 8.83 5.40
C ALA A 91 -6.63 9.72 4.47
N ALA A 92 -7.84 10.12 4.88
CA ALA A 92 -8.71 10.98 4.09
C ALA A 92 -8.09 12.39 3.89
N LEU A 93 -7.43 12.93 4.92
CA LEU A 93 -6.76 14.22 4.87
C LEU A 93 -5.50 14.18 4.00
N SER A 94 -4.67 13.16 4.16
CA SER A 94 -3.48 12.88 3.32
C SER A 94 -3.86 12.76 1.86
N LYS A 95 -4.95 12.05 1.57
CA LYS A 95 -5.47 11.92 0.21
C LYS A 95 -5.79 13.30 -0.39
N ARG A 96 -6.52 14.15 0.33
CA ARG A 96 -6.95 15.46 -0.18
C ARG A 96 -5.81 16.48 -0.27
N LEU A 97 -4.88 16.47 0.70
CA LEU A 97 -3.84 17.48 0.82
C LEU A 97 -2.54 17.12 0.08
N VAL A 98 -2.25 15.83 -0.08
CA VAL A 98 -0.98 15.36 -0.67
C VAL A 98 -1.26 14.58 -1.95
N GLU A 99 -2.10 13.55 -1.91
CA GLU A 99 -2.26 12.64 -3.05
C GLU A 99 -2.99 13.28 -4.23
N ASP A 100 -4.15 13.91 -4.01
CA ASP A 100 -4.93 14.57 -5.07
C ASP A 100 -4.17 15.73 -5.74
N PRO A 101 -3.49 16.65 -5.02
CA PRO A 101 -2.69 17.69 -5.67
C PRO A 101 -1.46 17.12 -6.38
N VAL A 102 -0.80 16.10 -5.84
CA VAL A 102 0.32 15.45 -6.55
C VAL A 102 -0.18 14.71 -7.79
N ARG A 103 -1.28 13.98 -7.69
CA ARG A 103 -1.81 13.15 -8.79
C ARG A 103 -2.38 13.99 -9.94
N PHE A 104 -3.12 15.05 -9.64
CA PHE A 104 -3.83 15.82 -10.67
C PHE A 104 -3.17 17.16 -10.99
N ARG A 105 -2.48 17.79 -10.02
CA ARG A 105 -1.97 19.17 -10.16
C ARG A 105 -0.45 19.28 -10.25
N ALA A 106 0.33 18.23 -9.98
CA ALA A 106 1.78 18.27 -10.13
C ALA A 106 2.21 18.24 -11.62
N ALA A 107 2.15 19.40 -12.27
CA ALA A 107 2.72 19.57 -13.61
C ALA A 107 4.24 19.29 -13.62
N TRP A 108 4.94 19.53 -12.50
CA TRP A 108 6.37 19.25 -12.34
C TRP A 108 6.72 17.75 -12.36
N ALA A 109 5.76 16.89 -11.97
CA ALA A 109 5.91 15.43 -12.02
C ALA A 109 5.62 14.86 -13.42
N ARG A 110 5.06 15.67 -14.33
CA ARG A 110 4.75 15.24 -15.71
C ARG A 110 5.95 15.54 -16.62
N GLY A 111 6.61 14.48 -17.12
CA GLY A 111 7.73 14.57 -18.07
C GLY A 111 9.10 14.23 -17.47
N ARG A 112 10.18 14.60 -18.18
CA ARG A 112 11.58 14.25 -17.80
C ARG A 112 11.97 14.74 -16.40
N SER A 113 11.47 15.89 -15.96
CA SER A 113 11.78 16.47 -14.65
C SER A 113 11.25 15.61 -13.50
N GLY A 114 10.05 15.04 -13.62
CA GLY A 114 9.50 14.11 -12.64
C GLY A 114 10.28 12.81 -12.56
N ALA A 115 10.69 12.26 -13.71
CA ALA A 115 11.52 11.06 -13.77
C ALA A 115 12.91 11.28 -13.14
N ILE A 116 13.53 12.45 -13.34
CA ILE A 116 14.81 12.81 -12.73
C ILE A 116 14.65 12.97 -11.21
N ALA A 117 13.60 13.65 -10.74
CA ALA A 117 13.34 13.80 -9.31
C ALA A 117 13.10 12.45 -8.63
N PHE A 118 12.34 11.56 -9.26
CA PHE A 118 12.12 10.20 -8.77
C PHE A 118 13.42 9.39 -8.73
N ALA A 119 14.20 9.40 -9.82
CA ALA A 119 15.49 8.72 -9.86
C ALA A 119 16.45 9.25 -8.78
N GLY A 120 16.52 10.57 -8.60
CA GLY A 120 17.31 11.21 -7.55
C GLY A 120 16.89 10.79 -6.15
N LEU A 121 15.58 10.75 -5.87
CA LEU A 121 15.05 10.27 -4.59
C LEU A 121 15.40 8.79 -4.35
N MET A 122 15.23 7.94 -5.36
CA MET A 122 15.55 6.51 -5.24
C MET A 122 17.04 6.28 -5.00
N ILE A 123 17.91 7.03 -5.68
CA ILE A 123 19.36 7.00 -5.43
C ILE A 123 19.66 7.45 -4.00
N ALA A 124 19.05 8.55 -3.54
CA ALA A 124 19.26 9.05 -2.18
C ALA A 124 18.81 8.03 -1.12
N LEU A 125 17.67 7.36 -1.32
CA LEU A 125 17.18 6.30 -0.42
C LEU A 125 18.09 5.06 -0.44
N ALA A 126 18.59 4.66 -1.61
CA ALA A 126 19.54 3.55 -1.72
C ALA A 126 20.87 3.88 -1.02
N LEU A 127 21.37 5.11 -1.18
CA LEU A 127 22.55 5.58 -0.47
C LEU A 127 22.31 5.63 1.03
N LEU A 128 21.16 6.15 1.46
CA LEU A 128 20.79 6.17 2.88
C LEU A 128 20.76 4.76 3.46
N TRP A 129 20.18 3.78 2.75
CA TRP A 129 20.16 2.38 3.16
C TRP A 129 21.56 1.79 3.29
N ILE A 130 22.48 2.11 2.38
CA ILE A 130 23.87 1.65 2.42
C ILE A 130 24.65 2.30 3.56
N VAL A 131 24.39 3.58 3.84
CA VAL A 131 25.11 4.37 4.84
C VAL A 131 24.61 4.09 6.26
N LEU A 132 23.32 3.74 6.43
CA LEU A 132 22.78 3.39 7.73
C LEU A 132 23.41 2.08 8.23
N PRO A 133 24.18 2.10 9.33
CA PRO A 133 24.76 0.88 9.88
C PRO A 133 23.63 -0.04 10.34
N ALA A 134 23.77 -1.34 10.07
CA ALA A 134 22.81 -2.33 10.52
C ALA A 134 22.64 -2.22 12.05
N PRO A 135 21.40 -2.18 12.57
CA PRO A 135 21.18 -2.13 14.01
C PRO A 135 21.86 -3.34 14.65
N ALA A 136 22.58 -3.10 15.75
CA ALA A 136 23.23 -4.18 16.49
C ALA A 136 22.19 -5.26 16.82
N PRO A 137 22.51 -6.55 16.61
CA PRO A 137 21.57 -7.62 16.89
C PRO A 137 21.11 -7.51 18.36
N PRO A 138 19.80 -7.60 18.64
CA PRO A 138 19.31 -7.53 20.01
C PRO A 138 19.89 -8.71 20.79
N THR A 139 20.80 -8.43 21.73
CA THR A 139 21.29 -9.43 22.68
C THR A 139 20.20 -9.68 23.71
N ILE A 140 19.40 -10.72 23.47
CA ILE A 140 18.46 -11.22 24.48
C ILE A 140 19.28 -11.96 25.52
N ASP A 141 19.38 -11.38 26.72
CA ASP A 141 20.13 -11.97 27.83
C ASP A 141 19.36 -13.16 28.40
N LEU A 142 19.73 -14.37 27.98
CA LEU A 142 19.11 -15.62 28.42
C LEU A 142 19.58 -16.06 29.82
N THR A 143 20.54 -15.35 30.43
CA THR A 143 21.13 -15.74 31.72
C THR A 143 20.24 -15.43 32.93
N GLY A 144 19.20 -14.60 32.77
CA GLY A 144 18.25 -14.24 33.83
C GLY A 144 16.97 -15.08 33.88
N LEU A 145 16.85 -16.14 33.06
CA LEU A 145 15.65 -17.00 32.95
C LEU A 145 15.83 -18.40 33.59
N GLY A 146 16.86 -18.59 34.41
CA GLY A 146 17.17 -19.85 35.12
C GLY A 146 16.82 -19.82 36.59
#